data_AF-L7R316-F1
#
_entry.id   AF-L7R316-F1
#
_cell.length_a   1.000
_cell.length_b   1.000
_cell.length_c   1.000
_cell.angle_alpha   90.00
_cell.angle_beta   90.00
_cell.angle_gamma   90.00
#
_symmetry.space_group_name_H-M   'P 1'
#
loop_
_entity.id
_entity.type
_entity.pdbx_description
1 polymer ?
#
loop_
_entity_poly.entity_id
_entity_poly.type
_entity_poly.pdbx_seq_one_letter_code
_entity_poly.pdbx_strand_id
1 'polypeptide(L)'
;GQYDPMVPDAECLRVVSEILDVLNIGRYVLKVNHRRLLDGMFEACGVPADNFRGTCSTVDKLDKLSWAEVRTEMINEKGVTPEAADKIGEYVRLNGGTELVDKLLKDEKLSKTKAAIEGLEGIKLLLHYCELFGIKDKILFDLSLARGL
;
A
#
# COMPACT_ATOMS: atom_id res chain seq x y z
N GLY A 1 -11.05 7.66 18.86
CA GLY A 1 -11.18 9.05 19.33
C GLY A 1 -10.86 9.98 18.18
N GLN A 2 -11.09 11.28 18.34
CA GLN A 2 -10.59 12.29 17.41
C GLN A 2 -9.19 12.70 17.86
N TYR A 3 -8.20 12.47 17.00
CA TYR A 3 -6.78 12.72 17.25
C TYR A 3 -6.14 13.37 16.02
N ASP A 4 -4.91 13.87 16.18
CA ASP A 4 -4.14 14.35 15.05
C ASP A 4 -3.83 13.21 14.07
N PRO A 5 -3.79 13.48 12.75
CA PRO A 5 -3.63 12.45 11.73
C PRO A 5 -2.36 11.62 11.94
N MET A 6 -2.47 10.30 11.76
CA MET A 6 -1.38 9.32 11.78
C MET A 6 -0.62 9.15 13.11
N VAL A 7 -0.93 9.94 14.15
CA VAL A 7 -0.27 9.80 15.47
C VAL A 7 -0.60 8.45 16.12
N PRO A 8 -1.88 8.05 16.27
CA PRO A 8 -2.21 6.74 16.84
C PRO A 8 -1.75 5.59 15.95
N ASP A 9 -1.80 5.77 14.62
CA ASP A 9 -1.37 4.78 13.64
C ASP A 9 0.14 4.46 13.79
N ALA A 10 0.97 5.49 13.94
CA ALA A 10 2.40 5.34 14.20
C ALA A 10 2.68 4.68 15.56
N GLU A 11 1.90 5.01 16.60
CA GLU A 11 1.98 4.39 17.92
C GLU A 11 1.68 2.88 17.86
N CYS A 12 0.66 2.47 17.10
CA CYS A 12 0.38 1.05 16.89
C CYS A 12 1.58 0.31 16.27
N LEU A 13 2.24 0.90 15.27
CA LEU A 13 3.45 0.31 14.68
C LEU A 13 4.60 0.23 15.68
N ARG A 14 4.76 1.24 16.54
CA ARG A 14 5.76 1.25 17.61
C ARG A 14 5.52 0.12 18.61
N VAL A 15 4.30 -0.04 19.09
CA VAL A 15 3.93 -1.12 20.04
C VAL A 15 4.19 -2.50 19.42
N VAL A 16 3.79 -2.70 18.16
CA VAL A 16 4.07 -3.97 17.46
C VAL A 16 5.58 -4.21 17.35
N SER A 17 6.36 -3.20 16.99
CA SER A 17 7.81 -3.30 16.91
C SER A 17 8.44 -3.68 18.26
N GLU A 18 8.02 -3.04 19.36
CA GLU A 18 8.53 -3.36 20.70
C GLU A 18 8.22 -4.80 21.11
N ILE A 19 7.00 -5.28 20.84
CA ILE A 19 6.61 -6.67 21.13
C ILE A 19 7.50 -7.64 20.35
N LEU A 20 7.69 -7.42 19.05
CA LEU A 20 8.50 -8.31 18.20
C LEU A 20 9.99 -8.29 18.60
N ASP A 21 10.51 -7.14 19.02
CA ASP A 21 11.87 -7.02 19.55
C ASP A 21 12.04 -7.83 20.84
N VAL A 22 11.09 -7.71 21.77
CA VAL A 22 11.10 -8.43 23.05
C VAL A 22 11.01 -9.95 22.85
N LEU A 23 10.22 -10.41 21.88
CA LEU A 23 10.11 -11.83 21.54
C LEU A 23 11.40 -12.38 20.91
N ASN A 24 12.30 -11.52 20.43
CA ASN A 24 13.60 -11.89 19.87
C ASN A 24 13.52 -12.97 18.76
N ILE A 25 12.57 -12.80 17.84
CA ILE A 25 12.29 -13.76 16.76
C ILE A 25 13.20 -13.60 15.52
N GLY A 26 14.25 -12.77 15.63
CA GLY A 26 15.13 -12.41 14.53
C GLY A 26 14.65 -11.18 13.76
N ARG A 27 15.09 -11.04 12.51
CA ARG A 27 14.77 -9.89 11.66
C ARG A 27 13.34 -9.97 11.15
N TYR A 28 12.63 -8.84 11.19
CA TYR A 28 11.29 -8.70 10.66
C TYR A 28 11.15 -7.38 9.90
N VAL A 29 10.06 -7.28 9.13
CA VAL A 29 9.66 -6.08 8.41
C VAL A 29 8.16 -5.90 8.58
N LEU A 30 7.74 -4.69 8.94
CA LEU A 30 6.35 -4.27 9.00
C LEU A 30 5.98 -3.59 7.68
N LYS A 31 5.24 -4.31 6.85
CA LYS A 31 4.71 -3.75 5.60
C LYS A 31 3.52 -2.84 5.91
N VAL A 32 3.51 -1.65 5.33
CA VAL A 32 2.44 -0.67 5.48
C VAL A 32 1.94 -0.21 4.11
N ASN A 33 0.66 0.13 4.03
CA ASN A 33 0.02 0.72 2.87
C ASN A 33 -1.23 1.49 3.32
N HIS A 34 -1.87 2.22 2.41
CA HIS A 34 -3.05 3.02 2.72
C HIS A 34 -4.22 2.66 1.79
N ARG A 35 -5.40 2.38 2.37
CA ARG A 35 -6.60 2.00 1.60
C ARG A 35 -6.94 3.00 0.50
N ARG A 36 -6.92 4.30 0.83
CA ARG A 36 -7.26 5.35 -0.15
C ARG A 36 -6.24 5.46 -1.28
N LEU A 37 -4.99 5.04 -1.03
CA LEU A 37 -4.00 4.94 -2.10
C LEU A 37 -4.35 3.81 -3.07
N LEU A 38 -4.78 2.65 -2.56
CA LEU A 38 -5.26 1.56 -3.41
C LEU A 38 -6.48 1.99 -4.22
N ASP A 39 -7.46 2.66 -3.59
CA ASP A 39 -8.63 3.23 -4.25
C ASP A 39 -8.20 4.12 -5.43
N GLY A 40 -7.34 5.10 -5.15
CA GLY A 40 -6.92 6.06 -6.16
C GLY A 40 -6.01 5.48 -7.25
N MET A 41 -5.20 4.48 -6.91
CA MET A 41 -4.35 3.77 -7.86
C MET A 41 -5.18 2.94 -8.84
N PHE A 42 -6.19 2.22 -8.36
CA PHE A 42 -7.07 1.42 -9.23
C PHE A 42 -7.94 2.31 -10.12
N GLU A 43 -8.45 3.42 -9.59
CA GLU A 43 -9.14 4.45 -10.37
C GLU A 43 -8.22 5.00 -11.48
N ALA A 44 -6.98 5.37 -11.15
CA ALA A 44 -6.01 5.86 -12.12
C ALA A 44 -5.61 4.81 -13.18
N CYS A 45 -5.72 3.52 -12.85
CA CYS A 45 -5.50 2.42 -13.79
C CYS A 45 -6.71 2.14 -14.69
N GLY A 46 -7.88 2.69 -14.38
CA GLY A 46 -9.13 2.48 -15.12
C GLY A 46 -9.97 1.30 -14.63
N VAL A 47 -9.77 0.87 -13.38
CA VAL A 47 -10.61 -0.16 -12.75
C VAL A 47 -11.96 0.45 -12.37
N PRO A 48 -13.09 -0.15 -12.79
CA PRO A 48 -14.41 0.28 -12.34
C PRO A 48 -14.55 0.19 -10.81
N ALA A 49 -15.25 1.14 -10.19
CA ALA A 49 -15.46 1.14 -8.74
C ALA A 49 -16.08 -0.16 -8.21
N ASP A 50 -17.00 -0.78 -8.97
CA ASP A 50 -17.64 -2.05 -8.63
C ASP A 50 -16.66 -3.23 -8.53
N ASN A 51 -15.54 -3.14 -9.25
CA ASN A 51 -14.51 -4.17 -9.26
C ASN A 51 -13.44 -3.96 -8.18
N PHE A 52 -13.46 -2.83 -7.46
CA PHE A 52 -12.43 -2.45 -6.48
C PHE A 52 -12.11 -3.58 -5.48
N ARG A 53 -13.13 -4.10 -4.79
CA ARG A 53 -12.95 -5.17 -3.80
C ARG A 53 -12.39 -6.46 -4.42
N GLY A 54 -12.86 -6.80 -5.63
CA GLY A 54 -12.38 -7.95 -6.37
C GLY A 54 -10.92 -7.81 -6.73
N THR A 55 -10.52 -6.65 -7.24
CA THR A 55 -9.13 -6.33 -7.59
C THR A 55 -8.23 -6.33 -6.36
N CYS A 56 -8.65 -5.73 -5.24
CA CYS A 56 -7.90 -5.78 -3.97
C CYS A 56 -7.65 -7.22 -3.51
N SER A 57 -8.69 -8.05 -3.53
CA SER A 57 -8.59 -9.45 -3.10
C SER A 57 -7.61 -10.25 -3.98
N THR A 58 -7.52 -9.93 -5.27
CA THR A 58 -6.58 -10.60 -6.17
C THR A 58 -5.16 -10.07 -5.97
N VAL A 59 -4.98 -8.76 -5.77
CA VAL A 59 -3.66 -8.15 -5.48
C VAL A 59 -3.06 -8.66 -4.17
N ASP A 60 -3.86 -8.89 -3.12
CA ASP A 60 -3.37 -9.45 -1.85
C ASP A 60 -2.70 -10.82 -2.01
N LYS A 61 -3.08 -11.58 -3.04
CA LYS A 61 -2.49 -12.89 -3.33
C LYS A 61 -1.05 -12.81 -3.88
N LEU A 62 -0.51 -11.62 -4.16
CA LEU A 62 0.89 -11.44 -4.59
C LEU A 62 1.91 -11.89 -3.54
N ASP A 63 1.48 -12.10 -2.29
CA ASP A 63 2.32 -12.71 -1.26
C ASP A 63 2.59 -14.21 -1.49
N LYS A 64 1.75 -14.87 -2.31
CA LYS A 64 1.78 -16.32 -2.55
C LYS A 64 1.85 -16.70 -4.03
N LEU A 65 1.35 -15.85 -4.91
CA LEU A 65 1.24 -16.08 -6.35
C LEU A 65 2.17 -15.15 -7.12
N SER A 66 2.59 -15.60 -8.30
CA SER A 66 3.32 -14.77 -9.24
C SER A 66 2.42 -13.67 -9.81
N TRP A 67 3.04 -12.59 -10.29
CA TRP A 67 2.30 -11.55 -11.01
C TRP A 67 1.50 -12.10 -12.20
N ALA A 68 2.02 -13.09 -12.92
CA ALA A 68 1.34 -13.66 -14.09
C ALA A 68 0.01 -14.32 -13.69
N GLU A 69 -0.01 -15.03 -12.56
CA GLU A 69 -1.22 -15.64 -12.01
C GLU A 69 -2.21 -14.58 -11.54
N VAL A 70 -1.74 -13.60 -10.77
CA VAL A 70 -2.57 -12.49 -10.27
C VAL A 70 -3.18 -11.67 -11.40
N ARG A 71 -2.39 -11.36 -12.45
CA ARG A 71 -2.86 -10.69 -13.66
C ARG A 71 -3.95 -11.50 -14.37
N THR A 72 -3.74 -12.81 -14.52
CA THR A 72 -4.70 -13.70 -15.17
C THR A 72 -6.02 -13.76 -14.40
N GLU A 73 -5.95 -13.84 -13.08
CA GLU A 73 -7.14 -13.82 -12.21
C GLU A 73 -7.89 -12.49 -12.30
N MET A 74 -7.19 -11.34 -12.28
CA MET A 74 -7.82 -10.03 -12.43
C MET A 74 -8.63 -9.91 -13.72
N ILE A 75 -8.10 -10.43 -14.82
CA ILE A 75 -8.74 -10.35 -16.13
C ILE A 75 -9.91 -11.33 -16.23
N ASN A 76 -9.66 -12.60 -15.91
CA ASN A 76 -10.63 -13.66 -16.19
C ASN A 76 -11.75 -13.76 -15.16
N GLU A 77 -11.47 -13.44 -13.89
CA GLU A 77 -12.45 -13.59 -12.81
C GLU A 77 -13.04 -12.28 -12.33
N LYS A 78 -12.26 -11.19 -12.36
CA LYS A 78 -12.69 -9.88 -11.82
C LYS A 78 -13.12 -8.90 -12.90
N GLY A 79 -12.98 -9.26 -14.18
CA GLY A 79 -13.38 -8.40 -15.30
C GLY A 79 -12.57 -7.11 -15.41
N VAL A 80 -11.33 -7.10 -14.92
CA VAL A 80 -10.39 -5.99 -15.12
C VAL A 80 -9.82 -6.08 -16.54
N THR A 81 -9.73 -4.97 -17.27
CA THR A 81 -9.17 -5.03 -18.63
C THR A 81 -7.68 -5.37 -18.59
N PRO A 82 -7.13 -6.02 -19.64
CA PRO A 82 -5.69 -6.32 -19.71
C PRO A 82 -4.81 -5.10 -19.50
N GLU A 83 -5.21 -3.95 -20.06
CA GLU A 83 -4.46 -2.69 -19.96
C GLU A 83 -4.49 -2.13 -18.54
N ALA A 84 -5.63 -2.23 -17.85
CA ALA A 84 -5.73 -1.83 -16.45
C ALA A 84 -4.90 -2.75 -15.56
N ALA A 85 -4.95 -4.06 -15.79
CA ALA A 85 -4.15 -5.04 -15.07
C ALA A 85 -2.64 -4.78 -15.25
N ASP A 86 -2.18 -4.49 -16.47
CA ASP A 86 -0.78 -4.17 -16.74
C ASP A 86 -0.31 -2.91 -16.01
N LYS A 87 -1.13 -1.84 -16.01
CA LYS A 87 -0.86 -0.62 -15.23
C LYS A 87 -0.79 -0.88 -13.73
N ILE A 88 -1.71 -1.69 -13.18
CA ILE A 88 -1.65 -2.09 -11.76
C ILE A 88 -0.32 -2.77 -11.47
N GLY A 89 0.15 -3.63 -12.39
CA GLY A 89 1.42 -4.35 -12.29
C GLY A 89 2.64 -3.46 -12.17
N GLU A 90 2.62 -2.27 -12.76
CA GLU A 90 3.68 -1.27 -12.63
C GLU A 90 3.78 -0.73 -11.20
N TYR A 91 2.65 -0.60 -10.51
CA TYR A 91 2.57 -0.04 -9.16
C TYR A 91 2.74 -1.09 -8.06
N VAL A 92 2.03 -2.22 -8.12
CA VAL A 92 2.01 -3.21 -7.01
C VAL A 92 3.35 -3.92 -6.78
N ARG A 93 4.30 -3.78 -7.71
CA ARG A 93 5.67 -4.28 -7.55
C ARG A 93 6.60 -3.28 -6.85
N LEU A 94 6.12 -2.07 -6.60
CA LEU A 94 6.89 -1.03 -5.93
C LEU A 94 6.77 -1.18 -4.42
N ASN A 95 7.93 -1.13 -3.77
CA ASN A 95 8.04 -0.97 -2.33
C ASN A 95 9.29 -0.13 -2.02
N GLY A 96 9.32 0.48 -0.84
CA GLY A 96 10.40 1.38 -0.44
C GLY A 96 10.06 2.19 0.81
N GLY A 97 10.73 3.31 0.98
CA GLY A 97 10.50 4.29 2.05
C GLY A 97 9.90 5.59 1.53
N THR A 98 10.27 6.69 2.18
CA THR A 98 9.77 8.05 1.87
C THR A 98 10.08 8.47 0.44
N GLU A 99 11.19 8.01 -0.13
CA GLU A 99 11.57 8.28 -1.52
C GLU A 99 10.58 7.73 -2.54
N LEU A 100 9.96 6.58 -2.25
CA LEU A 100 8.90 6.03 -3.09
C LEU A 100 7.66 6.91 -3.02
N VAL A 101 7.32 7.41 -1.83
CA VAL A 101 6.18 8.34 -1.66
C VAL A 101 6.40 9.60 -2.49
N ASP A 102 7.58 10.21 -2.41
CA ASP A 102 7.91 11.42 -3.19
C ASP A 102 7.91 11.17 -4.70
N LYS A 103 8.30 9.97 -5.13
CA LYS A 103 8.20 9.54 -6.54
C LYS A 103 6.73 9.43 -6.98
N LEU A 104 5.89 8.76 -6.19
CA LEU A 104 4.48 8.54 -6.52
C LEU A 104 3.64 9.83 -6.45
N LEU A 105 4.00 10.79 -5.59
CA LEU A 105 3.37 12.11 -5.57
C LEU A 105 3.60 12.91 -6.86
N LYS A 106 4.68 12.61 -7.60
CA LYS A 106 5.01 13.21 -8.89
C LYS A 106 4.50 12.40 -10.09
N ASP A 107 3.90 11.25 -9.85
CA ASP A 107 3.33 10.41 -10.91
C ASP A 107 2.11 11.11 -11.53
N GLU A 108 2.10 11.28 -12.86
CA GLU A 108 1.07 12.02 -13.56
C GLU A 108 -0.33 11.39 -13.47
N LYS A 109 -0.42 10.08 -13.23
CA LYS A 109 -1.70 9.37 -13.10
C LYS A 109 -2.21 9.51 -11.66
N LEU A 110 -1.36 9.24 -10.67
CA LEU A 110 -1.74 9.28 -9.25
C LEU A 110 -1.99 10.71 -8.73
N SER A 111 -1.21 11.69 -9.21
CA SER A 111 -1.39 13.11 -8.84
C SER A 111 -2.71 13.73 -9.32
N LYS A 112 -3.45 13.04 -10.20
CA LYS A 112 -4.79 13.45 -10.63
C LYS A 112 -5.90 12.89 -9.76
N THR A 113 -5.57 11.94 -8.89
CA THR A 113 -6.56 11.26 -8.05
C THR A 113 -6.45 11.74 -6.61
N LYS A 114 -7.48 12.44 -6.12
CA LYS A 114 -7.53 12.98 -4.76
C LYS A 114 -7.30 11.89 -3.69
N ALA A 115 -7.90 10.71 -3.87
CA ALA A 115 -7.72 9.59 -2.93
C ALA A 115 -6.26 9.10 -2.86
N ALA A 116 -5.55 9.08 -4.00
CA ALA A 116 -4.14 8.70 -4.05
C ALA A 116 -3.26 9.74 -3.36
N ILE A 117 -3.47 11.04 -3.61
CA ILE A 117 -2.73 12.12 -2.94
C ILE A 117 -2.92 12.04 -1.42
N GLU A 118 -4.17 11.96 -0.95
CA GLU A 118 -4.46 11.88 0.49
C GLU A 118 -3.83 10.63 1.13
N GLY A 119 -3.83 9.50 0.42
CA GLY A 119 -3.17 8.29 0.88
C GLY A 119 -1.64 8.41 0.95
N LEU A 120 -1.02 9.03 -0.06
CA LEU A 120 0.44 9.25 -0.09
C LEU A 120 0.89 10.24 0.98
N GLU A 121 0.15 11.33 1.19
CA GLU A 121 0.41 12.29 2.26
C GLU A 121 0.29 11.63 3.64
N GLY A 122 -0.72 10.78 3.83
CA GLY A 122 -0.88 9.96 5.04
C GLY A 122 0.32 9.04 5.29
N ILE A 123 0.77 8.30 4.27
CA ILE A 123 1.97 7.44 4.38
C ILE A 123 3.22 8.28 4.64
N LYS A 124 3.38 9.45 4.00
CA LYS A 124 4.51 10.33 4.24
C LYS A 124 4.60 10.76 5.70
N LEU A 125 3.46 11.15 6.28
CA LEU A 125 3.37 11.56 7.66
C LEU A 125 3.62 10.39 8.62
N LEU A 126 3.04 9.22 8.34
CA LEU A 126 3.28 7.99 9.09
C LEU A 126 4.77 7.63 9.13
N LEU A 127 5.44 7.63 7.98
CA LEU A 127 6.87 7.32 7.87
C LEU A 127 7.73 8.34 8.64
N HIS A 128 7.33 9.62 8.64
CA HIS A 128 8.00 10.66 9.44
C HIS A 128 7.87 10.38 10.95
N TYR A 129 6.69 10.00 11.44
CA TYR A 129 6.53 9.63 12.85
C TYR A 129 7.28 8.35 13.21
N CYS A 130 7.30 7.36 12.33
CA CYS A 130 8.12 6.15 12.50
C CYS A 130 9.62 6.46 12.59
N GLU A 131 10.09 7.50 11.90
CA GLU A 131 11.47 8.00 12.05
C GLU A 131 11.72 8.60 13.43
N LEU A 132 10.80 9.45 13.93
CA LEU A 132 10.89 10.03 15.26
C LEU A 132 10.83 8.96 16.37
N PHE A 133 10.05 7.89 16.16
CA PHE A 133 9.99 6.74 17.07
C PHE A 133 11.17 5.76 16.93
N GLY A 134 12.09 6.01 16.00
CA GLY A 134 13.27 5.16 15.80
C GLY A 134 12.96 3.75 15.30
N ILE A 135 11.86 3.57 14.54
CA ILE A 135 11.44 2.27 13.97
C ILE A 135 11.46 2.26 12.43
N LYS A 136 11.94 3.33 11.79
CA LYS A 136 11.93 3.50 10.32
C LYS A 136 12.58 2.35 9.56
N ASP A 137 13.65 1.77 10.10
CA ASP A 137 14.38 0.64 9.51
C ASP A 137 13.56 -0.65 9.43
N LYS A 138 12.46 -0.73 10.19
CA LYS A 138 11.55 -1.88 10.23
C LYS A 138 10.31 -1.69 9.37
N ILE A 139 10.05 -0.47 8.90
CA ILE A 139 8.85 -0.15 8.12
C ILE A 139 9.16 -0.23 6.63
N LEU A 140 8.32 -0.94 5.87
CA LEU A 140 8.39 -0.98 4.41
C LEU A 140 7.05 -0.53 3.85
N PHE A 141 7.03 0.56 3.10
CA PHE A 141 5.87 0.94 2.32
C PHE A 141 5.78 0.05 1.09
N ASP A 142 4.70 -0.73 0.95
CA ASP A 142 4.55 -1.78 -0.05
C ASP A 142 3.16 -1.74 -0.71
N LEU A 143 3.11 -1.44 -2.01
CA LEU A 143 1.85 -1.28 -2.75
C LEU A 143 1.14 -2.61 -3.04
N SER A 144 1.81 -3.75 -2.86
CA SER A 144 1.17 -5.07 -2.97
C SER A 144 0.26 -5.40 -1.78
N LEU A 145 0.42 -4.69 -0.64
CA LEU A 145 -0.34 -4.97 0.56
C LEU A 145 -1.77 -4.44 0.44
N ALA A 146 -2.75 -5.34 0.29
CA ALA A 146 -4.17 -5.01 0.10
C ALA A 146 -5.10 -5.83 1.01
N ARG A 147 -4.81 -5.85 2.33
CA ARG A 147 -5.54 -6.67 3.33
C ARG A 147 -6.67 -5.93 4.04
N GLY A 148 -7.71 -6.68 4.40
CA GLY A 148 -8.75 -6.25 5.36
C GLY A 148 -9.75 -5.22 4.82
N LEU A 149 -10.13 -5.33 3.54
CA LEU A 149 -10.88 -4.30 2.80
C LEU A 149 -12.38 -4.56 2.62
#